data_AF-A0A8J2KD21-F1
#
_entry.id   AF-A0A8J2KD21-F1
#
_cell.length_a   1.000
_cell.length_b   1.000
_cell.length_c   1.000
_cell.angle_alpha   90.00
_cell.angle_beta   90.00
_cell.angle_gamma   90.00
#
_symmetry.space_group_name_H-M   'P 1'
#
loop_
_entity.id
_entity.type
_entity.pdbx_description
1 polymer ?
#
loop_
_entity_poly.entity_id
_entity_poly.type
_entity_poly.pdbx_seq_one_letter_code
_entity_poly.pdbx_strand_id
1 'polypeptide(L)'
;MAKPNGTYLAVCSGEFTNYAILFWGLMFVLSKFVELGDTAFIILRKKKLILLHWFHHVATFIACWVTSESVPAASRFFFVNTFVHSFMYSYYALKALKVKIPKRVSMALTTIQLVQFLFGAYLLVTVLIALAQGQPCRLNQRLIYVAGFLVTTFLTLFGNFFVTTYLRRSKSKTT
;
A
#
# COMPACT_ATOMS: atom_id res chain seq x y z
N MET A 1 -18.14 0.95 30.03
CA MET A 1 -17.68 1.41 28.70
C MET A 1 -16.25 0.91 28.52
N ALA A 2 -15.99 0.06 27.52
CA ALA A 2 -14.65 -0.49 27.29
C ALA A 2 -13.72 0.63 26.82
N LYS A 3 -12.51 0.70 27.41
CA LYS A 3 -11.50 1.71 27.04
C LYS A 3 -11.13 1.49 25.56
N PRO A 4 -11.14 2.53 24.72
CA PRO A 4 -10.81 2.37 23.30
C PRO A 4 -9.39 1.80 23.16
N ASN A 5 -9.26 0.69 22.41
CA ASN A 5 -7.95 0.09 22.11
C ASN A 5 -7.07 1.12 21.38
N GLY A 6 -5.76 1.13 21.66
CA GLY A 6 -4.83 2.10 21.06
C GLY A 6 -4.83 2.09 19.52
N THR A 7 -5.14 0.95 18.90
CA THR A 7 -5.32 0.80 17.45
C THR A 7 -6.60 1.44 16.93
N TYR A 8 -7.70 1.39 17.70
CA TYR A 8 -8.93 2.09 17.37
C TYR A 8 -8.74 3.60 17.48
N LEU A 9 -8.09 4.08 18.55
CA LEU A 9 -7.76 5.51 18.68
C LEU A 9 -6.86 5.96 17.51
N ALA A 10 -5.90 5.13 17.11
CA ALA A 10 -4.99 5.43 16.01
C ALA A 10 -5.67 5.64 14.65
N VAL A 11 -6.78 4.94 14.40
CA VAL A 11 -7.46 4.95 13.10
C VAL A 11 -8.70 5.85 13.14
N CYS A 12 -9.54 5.73 14.17
CA CYS A 12 -10.83 6.40 14.25
C CYS A 12 -10.78 7.78 14.92
N SER A 13 -9.75 8.09 15.72
CA SER A 13 -9.61 9.43 16.32
C SER A 13 -8.87 10.38 15.39
N GLY A 14 -9.41 11.59 15.23
CA GLY A 14 -8.75 12.69 14.52
C GLY A 14 -7.86 13.54 15.44
N GLU A 15 -7.55 13.07 16.65
CA GLU A 15 -6.91 13.91 17.69
C GLU A 15 -5.48 14.34 17.34
N PHE A 16 -4.84 13.67 16.39
CA PHE A 16 -3.48 13.98 15.95
C PHE A 16 -3.44 14.85 14.68
N THR A 17 -4.49 15.64 14.38
CA THR A 17 -4.45 16.58 13.25
C THR A 17 -3.49 17.75 13.51
N ASN A 18 -2.44 17.86 12.71
CA ASN A 18 -1.57 19.04 12.65
C ASN A 18 -1.31 19.42 11.18
N TYR A 19 -1.00 20.68 10.90
CA TYR A 19 -0.59 21.19 9.58
C TYR A 19 0.51 20.36 8.94
N ALA A 20 1.44 19.82 9.73
CA ALA A 20 2.47 18.91 9.25
C ALA A 20 1.90 17.64 8.60
N ILE A 21 0.88 17.01 9.21
CA ILE A 21 0.26 15.79 8.67
C ILE A 21 -0.54 16.09 7.40
N LEU A 22 -1.18 17.26 7.35
CA LEU A 22 -1.87 17.71 6.14
C LEU A 22 -0.90 17.93 4.98
N PHE A 23 0.23 18.59 5.25
CA PHE A 23 1.31 18.78 4.28
C PHE A 23 1.89 17.45 3.79
N TRP A 24 2.22 16.53 4.70
CA TRP A 24 2.75 15.22 4.32
C TRP A 24 1.71 14.35 3.59
N GLY A 25 0.43 14.46 3.92
CA GLY A 25 -0.66 13.83 3.18
C GLY A 25 -0.76 14.35 1.75
N LEU A 26 -0.66 15.66 1.55
CA LEU A 26 -0.62 16.25 0.21
C LEU A 26 0.60 15.77 -0.59
N MET A 27 1.78 15.76 0.03
CA MET A 27 3.00 15.25 -0.60
C MET A 27 2.89 13.77 -0.98
N PHE A 28 2.19 12.97 -0.17
CA PHE A 28 1.91 11.58 -0.49
C PHE A 28 0.97 11.44 -1.71
N VAL A 29 -0.08 12.26 -1.81
CA VAL A 29 -0.95 12.28 -2.99
C VAL A 29 -0.16 12.68 -4.25
N LEU A 30 0.67 13.71 -4.14
CA LEU A 30 1.55 14.15 -5.22
C LEU A 30 2.55 13.06 -5.63
N SER A 31 3.10 12.30 -4.67
CA SER A 31 4.01 11.21 -4.99
C SER A 31 3.33 10.18 -5.89
N LYS A 32 2.06 9.83 -5.65
CA LYS A 32 1.33 8.89 -6.51
C LYS A 32 1.13 9.38 -7.93
N PHE A 33 0.99 10.68 -8.13
CA PHE A 33 0.99 11.25 -9.48
C PHE A 33 2.34 11.06 -10.16
N VAL A 34 3.45 11.33 -9.46
CA VAL A 34 4.81 11.11 -10.00
C VAL A 34 5.08 9.63 -10.30
N GLU A 35 4.56 8.72 -9.48
CA GLU A 35 4.67 7.26 -9.69
C GLU A 35 3.98 6.78 -10.99
N LEU A 36 2.98 7.51 -11.53
CA LEU A 36 2.43 7.23 -12.87
C LEU A 36 3.48 7.39 -13.98
N GLY A 37 4.52 8.18 -13.72
CA GLY A 37 5.69 8.31 -14.58
C GLY A 37 6.37 6.97 -14.85
N ASP A 38 6.39 6.03 -13.89
CA ASP A 38 6.97 4.69 -14.09
C ASP A 38 6.23 3.93 -15.19
N THR A 39 4.90 4.01 -15.19
CA THR A 39 4.04 3.43 -16.23
C THR A 39 4.34 4.09 -17.58
N ALA A 40 4.46 5.42 -17.62
CA ALA A 40 4.80 6.16 -18.83
C ALA A 40 6.18 5.76 -19.38
N PHE A 41 7.22 5.63 -18.54
CA PHE A 41 8.55 5.20 -18.95
C PHE A 41 8.57 3.77 -19.53
N ILE A 42 7.76 2.85 -19.00
CA ILE A 42 7.65 1.48 -19.52
C ILE A 42 7.01 1.49 -20.91
N ILE A 43 5.94 2.27 -21.09
CA ILE A 43 5.25 2.45 -22.38
C ILE A 43 6.19 3.08 -23.41
N LEU A 44 6.90 4.15 -23.05
CA LEU A 44 7.88 4.81 -23.91
C LEU A 44 9.01 3.87 -24.33
N ARG A 45 9.42 2.95 -23.45
CA ARG A 45 10.39 1.89 -23.74
C ARG A 45 9.81 0.69 -24.50
N LYS A 46 8.54 0.75 -24.93
CA LYS A 46 7.81 -0.32 -25.62
C LYS A 46 7.89 -1.67 -24.89
N LYS A 47 7.95 -1.65 -23.56
CA LYS A 47 7.99 -2.88 -22.75
C LYS A 47 6.59 -3.33 -22.40
N LYS A 48 6.39 -4.66 -22.32
CA LYS A 48 5.11 -5.24 -21.89
C LYS A 48 4.82 -4.81 -20.45
N LEU A 49 3.66 -4.21 -20.28
CA LEU A 49 3.22 -3.69 -19.01
C LEU A 49 2.34 -4.74 -18.31
N ILE A 50 2.76 -5.21 -17.14
CA ILE A 50 2.08 -6.29 -16.42
C ILE A 50 0.81 -5.76 -15.74
N LEU A 51 -0.24 -6.58 -15.67
CA LEU A 51 -1.51 -6.23 -15.03
C LEU A 51 -1.32 -5.66 -13.62
N LEU A 52 -0.49 -6.33 -12.82
CA LEU A 52 -0.17 -5.94 -11.45
C LEU A 52 0.31 -4.48 -11.34
N HIS A 53 1.10 -4.02 -12.32
CA HIS A 53 1.76 -2.72 -12.26
C HIS A 53 0.78 -1.58 -12.55
N TRP A 54 0.16 -1.53 -13.74
CA TRP A 54 -0.74 -0.41 -14.04
C TRP A 54 -1.97 -0.41 -13.15
N PHE A 55 -2.52 -1.59 -12.85
CA PHE A 55 -3.69 -1.68 -11.98
C PHE A 55 -3.36 -1.09 -10.61
N HIS A 56 -2.21 -1.43 -10.03
CA HIS A 56 -1.74 -0.85 -8.78
C HIS A 56 -1.58 0.68 -8.88
N HIS A 57 -0.89 1.19 -9.91
CA HIS A 57 -0.63 2.62 -10.03
C HIS A 57 -1.91 3.45 -10.22
N VAL A 58 -2.85 2.98 -11.04
CA VAL A 58 -4.14 3.67 -11.23
C VAL A 58 -5.00 3.57 -9.97
N ALA A 59 -5.11 2.37 -9.38
CA ALA A 59 -5.97 2.14 -8.23
C ALA A 59 -5.49 2.89 -6.98
N THR A 60 -4.18 2.93 -6.74
CA THR A 60 -3.61 3.70 -5.61
C THR A 60 -3.75 5.20 -5.81
N PHE A 61 -3.63 5.72 -7.03
CA PHE A 61 -3.88 7.14 -7.33
C PHE A 61 -5.32 7.54 -7.02
N ILE A 62 -6.30 6.77 -7.51
CA ILE A 62 -7.73 7.01 -7.21
C ILE A 62 -8.00 6.90 -5.71
N ALA A 63 -7.40 5.92 -5.03
CA ALA A 63 -7.51 5.77 -3.59
C ALA A 63 -7.05 7.02 -2.85
N CYS A 64 -5.89 7.56 -3.24
CA CYS A 64 -5.30 8.74 -2.61
C CYS A 64 -6.19 9.96 -2.79
N TRP A 65 -6.79 10.12 -3.96
CA TRP A 65 -7.78 11.16 -4.21
C TRP A 65 -8.97 11.07 -3.25
N VAL A 66 -9.55 9.88 -3.09
CA VAL A 66 -10.66 9.65 -2.14
C VAL A 66 -10.22 9.85 -0.68
N THR A 67 -8.97 9.50 -0.34
CA THR A 67 -8.44 9.69 1.03
C THR A 67 -8.09 11.14 1.36
N SER A 68 -7.97 12.02 0.36
CA SER A 68 -7.60 13.43 0.56
C SER A 68 -8.61 14.20 1.43
N GLU A 69 -9.86 13.73 1.48
CA GLU A 69 -10.92 14.26 2.34
C GLU A 69 -10.80 13.78 3.80
N SER A 70 -9.92 12.82 4.10
CA SER A 70 -9.77 12.17 5.41
C SER A 70 -8.29 11.88 5.76
N VAL A 71 -7.39 12.77 5.30
CA VAL A 71 -5.92 12.70 5.49
C VAL A 71 -5.47 12.35 6.91
N PRO A 72 -6.06 12.91 7.99
CA PRO A 72 -5.52 12.69 9.34
C PRO A 72 -5.61 11.23 9.80
N ALA A 73 -6.72 10.56 9.48
CA ALA A 73 -6.94 9.15 9.81
C ALA A 73 -6.09 8.20 8.94
N ALA A 74 -5.84 8.59 7.69
CA ALA A 74 -5.03 7.82 6.74
C ALA A 74 -3.51 8.02 6.89
N SER A 75 -3.09 9.07 7.60
CA SER A 75 -1.69 9.51 7.73
C SER A 75 -0.70 8.40 8.14
N ARG A 76 -1.09 7.56 9.10
CA ARG A 76 -0.25 6.45 9.59
C ARG A 76 0.04 5.42 8.49
N PHE A 77 -0.92 5.18 7.61
CA PHE A 77 -0.75 4.25 6.50
C PHE A 77 0.16 4.84 5.41
N PHE A 78 0.12 6.16 5.19
CA PHE A 78 1.01 6.85 4.25
C PHE A 78 2.47 6.68 4.64
N PHE A 79 2.82 6.84 5.93
CA PHE A 79 4.20 6.65 6.40
C PHE A 79 4.71 5.24 6.15
N VAL A 80 3.91 4.21 6.47
CA VAL A 80 4.29 2.81 6.23
C VAL A 80 4.47 2.57 4.73
N ASN A 81 3.56 3.07 3.89
CA ASN A 81 3.67 2.94 2.44
C ASN A 81 4.95 3.59 1.91
N THR A 82 5.19 4.86 2.23
CA THR A 82 6.38 5.60 1.78
C THR A 82 7.68 4.94 2.24
N PHE A 83 7.70 4.38 3.46
CA PHE A 83 8.85 3.62 3.96
C PHE A 83 9.13 2.36 3.12
N VAL A 84 8.11 1.53 2.86
CA VAL A 84 8.25 0.34 2.01
C VAL A 84 8.65 0.73 0.59
N HIS A 85 8.05 1.80 0.06
CA HIS A 85 8.31 2.29 -1.29
C HIS A 85 9.74 2.83 -1.46
N SER A 86 10.31 3.41 -0.40
CA SER A 86 11.72 3.83 -0.38
C SER A 86 12.67 2.65 -0.63
N PHE A 87 12.41 1.48 -0.01
CA PHE A 87 13.19 0.27 -0.29
C PHE A 87 12.97 -0.26 -1.71
N MET A 88 11.72 -0.24 -2.20
CA MET A 88 11.40 -0.69 -3.55
C MET A 88 12.12 0.14 -4.62
N TYR A 89 12.09 1.48 -4.50
CA TYR A 89 12.76 2.36 -5.44
C TYR A 89 14.28 2.28 -5.34
N SER A 90 14.83 2.13 -4.14
CA SER A 90 16.26 1.87 -3.95
C SER A 90 16.71 0.61 -4.71
N TYR A 91 15.89 -0.44 -4.65
CA TYR A 91 16.14 -1.67 -5.42
C TYR A 91 16.08 -1.42 -6.93
N TYR A 92 15.11 -0.65 -7.43
CA TYR A 92 15.05 -0.32 -8.86
C TYR A 92 16.21 0.56 -9.32
N ALA A 93 16.67 1.50 -8.49
CA ALA A 93 17.86 2.31 -8.78
C ALA A 93 19.11 1.42 -8.93
N LEU A 94 19.34 0.50 -7.99
CA LEU A 94 20.46 -0.46 -8.08
C LEU A 94 20.35 -1.37 -9.31
N LYS A 95 19.13 -1.78 -9.68
CA LYS A 95 18.86 -2.53 -10.91
C LYS A 95 19.17 -1.74 -12.18
N ALA A 96 18.87 -0.44 -12.19
CA ALA A 96 19.18 0.46 -13.31
C ALA A 96 20.69 0.65 -13.47
N LEU A 97 21.45 0.65 -12.37
CA LEU A 97 22.92 0.64 -12.34
C LEU A 97 23.54 -0.71 -12.73
N LYS A 98 22.72 -1.70 -13.16
CA LYS A 98 23.14 -3.05 -13.54
C LYS A 98 23.86 -3.83 -12.43
N VAL A 99 23.66 -3.45 -11.17
CA VAL A 99 24.18 -4.19 -10.01
C VAL A 99 23.47 -5.55 -9.94
N LYS A 100 24.25 -6.64 -9.76
CA LYS A 100 23.71 -7.98 -9.59
C LYS A 100 23.15 -8.13 -8.17
N ILE A 101 21.84 -7.97 -8.03
CA ILE A 101 21.15 -8.12 -6.74
C ILE A 101 20.68 -9.57 -6.57
N PRO A 102 20.94 -10.21 -5.42
CA PRO A 102 20.50 -11.58 -5.18
C PRO A 102 18.97 -11.68 -5.11
N LYS A 103 18.42 -12.81 -5.58
CA LYS A 103 16.96 -13.09 -5.58
C LYS A 103 16.31 -13.00 -4.19
N ARG A 104 17.10 -13.21 -3.12
CA ARG A 104 16.63 -13.07 -1.72
C ARG A 104 16.16 -11.63 -1.42
N VAL A 105 16.81 -10.62 -1.98
CA VAL A 105 16.42 -9.21 -1.77
C VAL A 105 15.10 -8.91 -2.48
N SER A 106 14.92 -9.38 -3.72
CA SER A 106 13.65 -9.19 -4.42
C SER A 106 12.49 -9.91 -3.72
N MET A 107 12.76 -11.10 -3.15
CA MET A 107 11.80 -11.84 -2.32
C MET A 107 11.47 -11.07 -1.04
N ALA A 108 12.47 -10.56 -0.31
CA ALA A 108 12.27 -9.78 0.92
C ALA A 108 11.41 -8.53 0.66
N LEU A 109 11.65 -7.81 -0.43
CA LEU A 109 10.84 -6.64 -0.81
C LEU A 109 9.37 -7.01 -1.03
N THR A 110 9.12 -8.11 -1.75
CA THR A 110 7.74 -8.57 -1.98
C THR A 110 7.08 -9.09 -0.71
N THR A 111 7.86 -9.70 0.21
CA THR A 111 7.37 -10.09 1.53
C THR A 111 6.98 -8.87 2.36
N ILE A 112 7.81 -7.82 2.39
CA ILE A 112 7.51 -6.58 3.13
C ILE A 112 6.23 -5.92 2.57
N GLN A 113 6.07 -5.87 1.24
CA GLN A 113 4.85 -5.36 0.60
C GLN A 113 3.61 -6.19 0.99
N LEU A 114 3.73 -7.52 1.05
CA LEU A 114 2.62 -8.37 1.47
C LEU A 114 2.24 -8.14 2.95
N VAL A 115 3.25 -7.99 3.83
CA VAL A 115 3.04 -7.66 5.24
C VAL A 115 2.34 -6.31 5.39
N GLN A 116 2.69 -5.30 4.57
CA GLN A 116 1.99 -4.02 4.55
C GLN A 116 0.50 -4.18 4.23
N PHE A 117 0.13 -5.01 3.25
CA PHE A 117 -1.28 -5.25 2.92
C PHE A 117 -2.03 -6.02 4.02
N LEU A 118 -1.38 -7.00 4.66
CA LEU A 118 -1.94 -7.70 5.82
C LEU A 118 -2.16 -6.76 7.01
N PHE A 119 -1.23 -5.84 7.25
CA PHE A 119 -1.40 -4.81 8.26
C PHE A 119 -2.58 -3.88 7.92
N GLY A 120 -2.73 -3.49 6.65
CA GLY A 120 -3.90 -2.74 6.19
C GLY A 120 -5.22 -3.49 6.41
N ALA A 121 -5.25 -4.80 6.16
CA ALA A 121 -6.41 -5.65 6.42
C ALA A 121 -6.77 -5.69 7.91
N TYR A 122 -5.76 -5.83 8.78
CA TYR A 122 -5.95 -5.80 10.24
C TYR A 122 -6.56 -4.47 10.72
N LEU A 123 -6.08 -3.34 10.22
CA LEU A 123 -6.64 -2.02 10.55
C LEU A 123 -8.10 -1.91 10.09
N LEU A 124 -8.41 -2.37 8.88
CA LEU A 124 -9.78 -2.36 8.35
C LEU A 124 -10.74 -3.19 9.22
N VAL A 125 -10.33 -4.40 9.62
CA VAL A 125 -11.13 -5.26 10.51
C VAL A 125 -11.37 -4.58 11.86
N THR A 126 -10.36 -3.91 12.41
CA THR A 126 -10.48 -3.16 13.67
C THR A 126 -11.53 -2.06 13.57
N VAL A 127 -11.56 -1.32 12.45
CA VAL A 127 -12.58 -0.29 12.19
C VAL A 127 -13.97 -0.90 12.07
N LEU A 128 -14.12 -2.01 11.34
CA LEU A 128 -15.40 -2.69 11.16
C LEU A 128 -15.97 -3.21 12.49
N ILE A 129 -15.13 -3.79 13.35
CA ILE A 129 -15.53 -4.23 14.69
C ILE A 129 -15.98 -3.04 15.54
N ALA A 130 -15.25 -1.92 15.51
CA ALA A 130 -15.61 -0.74 16.27
C ALA A 130 -16.95 -0.12 15.82
N LEU A 131 -17.20 -0.09 14.51
CA LEU A 131 -18.50 0.34 13.97
C LEU A 131 -19.64 -0.60 14.38
N ALA A 132 -19.41 -1.91 14.36
CA ALA A 132 -20.40 -2.90 14.83
C ALA A 132 -20.70 -2.76 16.33
N GLN A 133 -19.75 -2.26 17.12
CA GLN A 133 -19.91 -1.96 18.55
C GLN A 133 -20.52 -0.58 18.82
N GLY A 134 -20.92 0.17 17.79
CA GLY A 134 -21.50 1.50 17.91
C GLY A 134 -20.52 2.59 18.36
N GLN A 135 -19.21 2.36 18.22
CA GLN A 135 -18.20 3.36 18.59
C GLN A 135 -18.10 4.45 17.51
N PRO A 136 -18.04 5.74 17.87
CA PRO A 136 -17.97 6.83 16.90
C PRO A 136 -16.64 6.79 16.14
N CYS A 137 -16.65 6.68 14.81
CA CYS A 137 -15.44 6.69 13.99
C CYS A 137 -15.53 7.79 12.95
N ARG A 138 -14.51 8.66 12.85
CA ARG A 138 -14.50 9.79 11.90
C ARG A 138 -14.13 9.38 10.46
N LEU A 139 -13.99 8.09 10.18
CA LEU A 139 -13.72 7.61 8.83
C LEU A 139 -14.98 7.67 7.96
N ASN A 140 -14.84 8.28 6.78
CA ASN A 140 -15.88 8.27 5.76
C ASN A 140 -16.17 6.84 5.28
N GLN A 141 -17.44 6.50 5.10
CA GLN A 141 -17.85 5.17 4.64
C GLN A 141 -17.27 4.82 3.25
N ARG A 142 -17.14 5.83 2.37
CA ARG A 142 -16.46 5.69 1.07
C ARG A 142 -15.02 5.20 1.20
N LEU A 143 -14.28 5.74 2.17
CA LEU A 143 -12.89 5.36 2.42
C LEU A 143 -12.79 3.90 2.89
N ILE A 144 -13.72 3.45 3.73
CA ILE A 144 -13.76 2.06 4.22
C ILE A 144 -13.97 1.09 3.06
N TYR A 145 -14.94 1.37 2.17
CA TYR A 145 -15.19 0.52 0.99
C TYR A 145 -14.01 0.49 0.02
N VAL A 146 -13.42 1.65 -0.29
CA VAL A 146 -12.25 1.73 -1.17
C VAL A 146 -11.06 1.00 -0.57
N ALA A 147 -10.77 1.20 0.72
CA ALA A 147 -9.69 0.50 1.41
C ALA A 147 -9.91 -1.02 1.41
N GLY A 148 -11.13 -1.49 1.67
CA GLY A 148 -11.47 -2.91 1.62
C GLY A 148 -11.27 -3.54 0.24
N PHE A 149 -11.75 -2.87 -0.80
CA PHE A 149 -11.56 -3.33 -2.18
C PHE A 149 -10.08 -3.42 -2.56
N LEU A 150 -9.27 -2.41 -2.21
CA LEU A 150 -7.86 -2.37 -2.58
C LEU A 150 -7.02 -3.38 -1.80
N VAL A 151 -7.22 -3.48 -0.49
CA VAL A 151 -6.48 -4.42 0.34
C VAL A 151 -6.73 -5.86 -0.13
N THR A 152 -7.99 -6.23 -0.39
CA THR A 152 -8.34 -7.57 -0.86
C THR A 152 -7.76 -7.86 -2.25
N THR A 153 -7.88 -6.92 -3.18
CA THR A 153 -7.36 -7.06 -4.54
C THR A 153 -5.84 -7.15 -4.56
N PHE A 154 -5.14 -6.28 -3.82
CA PHE A 154 -3.67 -6.30 -3.76
C PHE A 154 -3.12 -7.53 -3.06
N LEU A 155 -3.75 -7.99 -1.97
CA LEU A 155 -3.34 -9.22 -1.31
C LEU A 155 -3.42 -10.43 -2.26
N THR A 156 -4.48 -10.49 -3.07
CA THR A 156 -4.67 -11.55 -4.08
C THR A 156 -3.63 -11.46 -5.19
N LEU A 157 -3.43 -10.27 -5.77
CA LEU A 157 -2.50 -10.08 -6.89
C LEU A 157 -1.04 -10.27 -6.48
N PHE A 158 -0.61 -9.69 -5.36
CA PHE A 158 0.74 -9.87 -4.83
C PHE A 158 0.97 -11.29 -4.31
N GLY A 159 -0.03 -11.91 -3.68
CA GLY A 159 0.02 -13.31 -3.27
C GLY A 159 0.24 -14.24 -4.47
N ASN A 160 -0.55 -14.09 -5.52
CA ASN A 160 -0.40 -14.86 -6.76
C ASN A 160 0.98 -14.62 -7.42
N PHE A 161 1.44 -13.36 -7.46
CA PHE A 161 2.77 -13.02 -7.96
C PHE A 161 3.87 -13.72 -7.14
N PHE A 162 3.76 -13.72 -5.82
CA PHE A 162 4.73 -14.34 -4.91
C PHE A 162 4.80 -15.85 -5.13
N VAL A 163 3.65 -16.53 -5.13
CA VAL A 163 3.55 -17.98 -5.35
C VAL A 163 4.14 -18.35 -6.70
N THR A 164 3.75 -17.65 -7.77
CA THR A 164 4.19 -17.96 -9.13
C THR A 164 5.68 -17.72 -9.33
N THR A 165 6.22 -16.63 -8.79
CA THR A 165 7.62 -16.21 -9.02
C THR A 165 8.62 -16.91 -8.11
N TYR A 166 8.24 -17.16 -6.86
CA TYR A 166 9.15 -17.64 -5.82
C TYR A 166 8.94 -19.11 -5.48
N LEU A 167 7.69 -19.55 -5.31
CA LEU A 167 7.40 -20.92 -4.87
C LEU A 167 7.34 -21.90 -6.06
N ARG A 168 6.53 -21.59 -7.08
CA ARG A 168 6.29 -22.47 -8.23
C ARG A 168 7.53 -22.59 -9.12
N ARG A 169 8.26 -21.50 -9.33
CA ARG A 169 9.53 -21.48 -10.08
C ARG A 169 10.70 -22.15 -9.35
N SER A 170 10.63 -22.28 -8.01
CA SER A 170 11.65 -23.01 -7.24
C SER A 170 11.49 -24.53 -7.39
N LYS A 171 10.25 -25.02 -7.46
CA LYS A 171 9.98 -26.46 -7.68
C LYS A 171 10.50 -26.96 -9.03
N SER A 172 10.43 -26.14 -10.09
CA SER A 172 10.94 -26.49 -11.42
C SER A 172 12.47 -26.59 -11.55
N LYS A 173 13.26 -26.13 -10.56
CA LYS A 173 14.73 -26.23 -10.57
C LYS A 173 15.27 -27.37 -9.69
N THR A 174 14.39 -28.21 -9.15
CA THR A 174 14.75 -29.36 -8.29
C THR A 174 14.32 -30.67 -8.94
N THR A 175 14.34 -30.74 -10.28
CA THR A 175 14.04 -31.95 -11.05
C THR A 175 14.99 -32.02 -12.22
#